data_AF-A0A532VEU6-F1
#
_entry.id   AF-A0A532VEU6-F1
#
_cell.length_a   1.000
_cell.length_b   1.000
_cell.length_c   1.000
_cell.angle_alpha   90.00
_cell.angle_beta   90.00
_cell.angle_gamma   90.00
#
_symmetry.space_group_name_H-M   'P 1'
#
loop_
_entity.id
_entity.type
_entity.pdbx_description
1 polymer ?
#
loop_
_entity_poly.entity_id
_entity_poly.type
_entity_poly.pdbx_seq_one_letter_code
_entity_poly.pdbx_strand_id
1 'polypeptide(L)'
;MSYPEIKNLKEKLKSLAGRANIVVFSGSIPRGVGEGIYNSLVELVLSHNNRIISILDTRGEALKKGLQAKPFMLTPNKEEMEELTGRHLGRLGELVEVARSLVKRYVKLVVVSGGKGEVLVVKKGEVIILTPPSIKTLNPVGAGDALVAGFAVGLLRGTGLEEMASLGVAAGAASVEKGREEALSLERIEELAKKVRYRRYSPRVS
;
A
#
# COMPACT_ATOMS: atom_id res chain seq x y z
N MET A 1 -1.69 -23.57 9.55
CA MET A 1 -3.05 -23.50 8.97
C MET A 1 -3.30 -24.78 8.20
N SER A 2 -4.40 -25.45 8.46
CA SER A 2 -4.79 -26.70 7.80
C SER A 2 -5.37 -26.43 6.40
N TYR A 3 -5.33 -27.42 5.51
CA TYR A 3 -5.94 -27.34 4.17
C TYR A 3 -7.43 -26.93 4.21
N PRO A 4 -8.25 -27.42 5.17
CA PRO A 4 -9.63 -26.94 5.36
C PRO A 4 -9.77 -25.44 5.63
N GLU A 5 -8.88 -24.84 6.44
CA GLU A 5 -8.96 -23.41 6.78
C GLU A 5 -8.70 -22.52 5.56
N ILE A 6 -7.72 -22.89 4.72
CA ILE A 6 -7.42 -22.17 3.46
C ILE A 6 -8.61 -22.27 2.50
N LYS A 7 -9.24 -23.45 2.41
CA LYS A 7 -10.43 -23.65 1.57
C LYS A 7 -11.58 -22.75 2.05
N ASN A 8 -11.86 -22.74 3.35
CA ASN A 8 -12.90 -21.90 3.95
C ASN A 8 -12.64 -20.41 3.72
N LEU A 9 -11.39 -19.97 3.84
CA LEU A 9 -10.99 -18.59 3.52
C LEU A 9 -11.31 -18.23 2.07
N LYS A 10 -10.94 -19.11 1.11
CA LYS A 10 -11.20 -18.89 -0.33
C LYS A 10 -12.69 -18.82 -0.64
N GLU A 11 -13.51 -19.69 -0.04
CA GLU A 11 -14.97 -19.69 -0.24
C GLU A 11 -15.60 -18.41 0.32
N LYS A 12 -15.21 -17.99 1.53
CA LYS A 12 -15.67 -16.72 2.12
C LYS A 12 -15.24 -15.52 1.28
N LEU A 13 -14.00 -15.49 0.82
CA LEU A 13 -13.46 -14.43 -0.02
C LEU A 13 -14.23 -14.32 -1.34
N LYS A 14 -14.54 -15.46 -1.98
CA LYS A 14 -15.37 -15.52 -3.18
C LYS A 14 -16.77 -14.93 -2.96
N SER A 15 -17.43 -15.28 -1.86
CA SER A 15 -18.75 -14.73 -1.50
C SER A 15 -18.73 -13.21 -1.29
N LEU A 16 -17.66 -12.70 -0.69
CA LEU A 16 -17.50 -11.27 -0.41
C LEU A 16 -17.07 -10.47 -1.66
N ALA A 17 -16.27 -11.07 -2.55
CA ALA A 17 -15.79 -10.42 -3.77
C ALA A 17 -16.94 -9.89 -4.65
N GLY A 18 -18.07 -10.60 -4.70
CA GLY A 18 -19.25 -10.13 -5.46
C GLY A 18 -19.83 -8.79 -5.01
N ARG A 19 -19.49 -8.33 -3.79
CA ARG A 19 -20.03 -7.09 -3.18
C ARG A 19 -18.95 -6.10 -2.76
N ALA A 20 -17.67 -6.45 -2.94
CA ALA A 20 -16.55 -5.60 -2.57
C ALA A 20 -16.12 -4.72 -3.74
N ASN A 21 -15.75 -3.47 -3.44
CA ASN A 21 -15.08 -2.58 -4.39
C ASN A 21 -13.54 -2.65 -4.23
N ILE A 22 -13.07 -2.85 -3.00
CA ILE A 22 -11.65 -2.97 -2.64
C ILE A 22 -11.45 -4.20 -1.77
N VAL A 23 -10.35 -4.92 -2.00
CA VAL A 23 -9.88 -5.99 -1.13
C VAL A 23 -8.41 -5.74 -0.79
N VAL A 24 -8.10 -5.68 0.51
CA VAL A 24 -6.75 -5.50 1.02
C VAL A 24 -6.19 -6.84 1.50
N PHE A 25 -5.03 -7.21 0.97
CA PHE A 25 -4.28 -8.40 1.31
C PHE A 25 -3.05 -7.96 2.11
N SER A 26 -3.19 -7.91 3.44
CA SER A 26 -2.13 -7.42 4.33
C SER A 26 -1.59 -8.51 5.25
N GLY A 27 -0.33 -8.35 5.66
CA GLY A 27 0.29 -9.09 6.75
C GLY A 27 1.31 -10.15 6.33
N SER A 28 1.88 -10.81 7.34
CA SER A 28 2.78 -11.95 7.16
C SER A 28 1.99 -13.24 6.94
N ILE A 29 2.56 -14.15 6.15
CA ILE A 29 1.96 -15.47 5.91
C ILE A 29 2.07 -16.34 7.18
N PRO A 30 0.99 -16.99 7.63
CA PRO A 30 1.04 -17.93 8.75
C PRO A 30 1.97 -19.13 8.49
N ARG A 31 2.60 -19.66 9.54
CA ARG A 31 3.44 -20.87 9.42
C ARG A 31 2.66 -22.03 8.79
N GLY A 32 3.33 -22.71 7.85
CA GLY A 32 2.77 -23.84 7.10
C GLY A 32 1.90 -23.47 5.90
N VAL A 33 1.73 -22.16 5.60
CA VAL A 33 1.09 -21.70 4.37
C VAL A 33 2.16 -21.34 3.34
N GLY A 34 1.96 -21.73 2.09
CA GLY A 34 2.91 -21.44 1.02
C GLY A 34 2.94 -19.94 0.66
N GLU A 35 4.13 -19.44 0.35
CA GLU A 35 4.40 -18.04 -0.06
C GLU A 35 3.56 -17.56 -1.26
N GLY A 36 3.00 -18.49 -2.05
CA GLY A 36 2.11 -18.17 -3.18
C GLY A 36 0.66 -17.84 -2.80
N ILE A 37 0.29 -17.86 -1.51
CA ILE A 37 -1.10 -17.69 -1.10
C ILE A 37 -1.71 -16.37 -1.57
N TYR A 38 -0.99 -15.24 -1.43
CA TYR A 38 -1.52 -13.95 -1.86
C TYR A 38 -1.71 -13.86 -3.38
N ASN A 39 -0.81 -14.47 -4.17
CA ASN A 39 -1.03 -14.59 -5.61
C ASN A 39 -2.36 -15.31 -5.90
N SER A 40 -2.57 -16.49 -5.29
CA SER A 40 -3.81 -17.24 -5.47
C SER A 40 -5.07 -16.49 -5.00
N LEU A 41 -4.98 -15.73 -3.90
CA LEU A 41 -6.13 -14.99 -3.37
C LEU A 41 -6.47 -13.75 -4.23
N VAL A 42 -5.45 -13.03 -4.72
CA VAL A 42 -5.64 -11.90 -5.65
C VAL A 42 -6.25 -12.39 -6.96
N GLU A 43 -5.71 -13.46 -7.54
CA GLU A 43 -6.26 -14.07 -8.77
C GLU A 43 -7.71 -14.52 -8.57
N LEU A 44 -8.01 -15.16 -7.43
CA LEU A 44 -9.37 -15.59 -7.11
C LEU A 44 -10.34 -14.40 -7.07
N VAL A 45 -9.98 -13.30 -6.42
CA VAL A 45 -10.86 -12.12 -6.34
C VAL A 45 -11.06 -11.48 -7.71
N LEU A 46 -9.97 -11.31 -8.47
CA LEU A 46 -10.02 -10.70 -9.80
C LEU A 46 -10.73 -11.58 -10.84
N SER A 47 -10.67 -12.91 -10.71
CA SER A 47 -11.41 -13.83 -11.59
C SER A 47 -12.92 -13.77 -11.37
N HIS A 48 -13.36 -13.39 -10.16
CA HIS A 48 -14.78 -13.21 -9.84
C HIS A 48 -15.28 -11.83 -10.22
N ASN A 49 -14.47 -10.79 -9.98
CA ASN A 49 -14.79 -9.43 -10.36
C ASN A 49 -13.50 -8.66 -10.65
N ASN A 50 -13.19 -8.49 -11.94
CA ASN A 50 -11.98 -7.82 -12.41
C ASN A 50 -11.97 -6.29 -12.16
N ARG A 51 -13.07 -5.72 -11.66
CA ARG A 51 -13.17 -4.30 -11.27
C ARG A 51 -12.73 -4.04 -9.83
N ILE A 52 -12.48 -5.09 -9.04
CA ILE A 52 -12.02 -4.93 -7.66
C ILE A 52 -10.63 -4.31 -7.66
N ILE A 53 -10.47 -3.30 -6.83
CA ILE A 53 -9.16 -2.74 -6.50
C ILE A 53 -8.51 -3.65 -5.46
N SER A 54 -7.54 -4.45 -5.88
CA SER A 54 -6.74 -5.28 -4.99
C SER A 54 -5.51 -4.52 -4.48
N ILE A 55 -5.34 -4.43 -3.17
CA ILE A 55 -4.18 -3.82 -2.53
C ILE A 55 -3.37 -4.92 -1.86
N LEU A 56 -2.07 -5.00 -2.14
CA LEU A 56 -1.17 -5.98 -1.55
C LEU A 56 -0.14 -5.27 -0.65
N ASP A 57 -0.16 -5.65 0.62
CA ASP A 57 0.65 -5.10 1.70
C ASP A 57 1.35 -6.22 2.47
N THR A 58 2.46 -6.69 1.91
CA THR A 58 3.22 -7.81 2.46
C THR A 58 4.69 -7.68 2.09
N ARG A 59 5.52 -8.62 2.54
CA ARG A 59 6.99 -8.54 2.44
C ARG A 59 7.62 -9.80 1.87
N GLY A 60 8.91 -9.73 1.54
CA GLY A 60 9.72 -10.88 1.11
C GLY A 60 9.12 -11.70 -0.05
N GLU A 61 9.25 -13.02 0.03
CA GLU A 61 8.80 -13.94 -1.04
C GLU A 61 7.29 -13.86 -1.30
N ALA A 62 6.49 -13.58 -0.27
CA ALA A 62 5.06 -13.33 -0.40
C ALA A 62 4.75 -12.15 -1.33
N LEU A 63 5.50 -11.04 -1.18
CA LEU A 63 5.36 -9.85 -2.03
C LEU A 63 5.76 -10.17 -3.47
N LYS A 64 6.91 -10.82 -3.63
CA LYS A 64 7.48 -11.19 -4.95
C LYS A 64 6.56 -12.13 -5.74
N LYS A 65 5.97 -13.13 -5.08
CA LYS A 65 4.99 -14.05 -5.70
C LYS A 65 3.64 -13.37 -5.91
N GLY A 66 3.15 -12.65 -4.90
CA GLY A 66 1.89 -11.90 -4.96
C GLY A 66 1.83 -10.89 -6.10
N LEU A 67 2.96 -10.24 -6.40
CA LEU A 67 3.11 -9.31 -7.52
C LEU A 67 2.70 -9.90 -8.87
N GLN A 68 2.88 -11.21 -9.07
CA GLN A 68 2.56 -11.89 -10.33
C GLN A 68 1.06 -11.89 -10.64
N ALA A 69 0.21 -11.79 -9.60
CA ALA A 69 -1.24 -11.66 -9.75
C ALA A 69 -1.67 -10.24 -10.19
N LYS A 70 -0.71 -9.32 -10.36
CA LYS A 70 -0.93 -7.94 -10.81
C LYS A 70 -1.98 -7.20 -9.97
N PRO A 71 -1.78 -7.08 -8.65
CA PRO A 71 -2.69 -6.29 -7.83
C PRO A 71 -2.74 -4.84 -8.31
N PHE A 72 -3.79 -4.11 -7.95
CA PHE A 72 -3.91 -2.71 -8.33
C PHE A 72 -2.83 -1.85 -7.66
N MET A 73 -2.58 -2.08 -6.37
CA MET A 73 -1.68 -1.28 -5.53
C MET A 73 -0.72 -2.13 -4.71
N LEU A 74 0.52 -1.67 -4.57
CA LEU A 74 1.51 -2.17 -3.61
C LEU A 74 1.89 -1.09 -2.60
N THR A 75 2.22 -1.50 -1.37
CA THR A 75 2.60 -0.60 -0.27
C THR A 75 3.94 -0.92 0.40
N PRO A 76 4.99 -1.34 -0.34
CA PRO A 76 6.23 -1.78 0.29
C PRO A 76 6.92 -0.63 0.99
N ASN A 77 7.74 -0.92 2.00
CA ASN A 77 8.72 0.04 2.49
C ASN A 77 10.01 0.04 1.63
N LYS A 78 10.96 0.94 1.93
CA LYS A 78 12.23 1.01 1.20
C LYS A 78 13.00 -0.31 1.30
N GLU A 79 13.07 -0.91 2.48
CA GLU A 79 13.79 -2.15 2.74
C GLU A 79 13.21 -3.31 1.93
N GLU A 80 11.88 -3.40 1.84
CA GLU A 80 11.16 -4.38 1.02
C GLU A 80 11.37 -4.15 -0.49
N MET A 81 11.54 -2.91 -0.93
CA MET A 81 11.91 -2.58 -2.31
C MET A 81 13.34 -3.04 -2.64
N GLU A 82 14.27 -2.90 -1.70
CA GLU A 82 15.64 -3.39 -1.83
C GLU A 82 15.66 -4.93 -1.87
N GLU A 83 14.91 -5.60 -0.99
CA GLU A 83 14.76 -7.05 -0.97
C GLU A 83 14.14 -7.59 -2.26
N LEU A 84 13.05 -6.97 -2.74
CA LEU A 84 12.35 -7.37 -3.97
C LEU A 84 13.25 -7.28 -5.20
N THR A 85 14.18 -6.32 -5.23
CA THR A 85 15.07 -6.07 -6.37
C THR A 85 16.45 -6.68 -6.23
N GLY A 86 16.86 -7.08 -5.03
CA GLY A 86 18.25 -7.47 -4.73
C GLY A 86 19.26 -6.34 -4.92
N ARG A 87 18.81 -5.07 -4.85
CA ARG A 87 19.64 -3.87 -5.09
C ARG A 87 19.56 -2.94 -3.90
N HIS A 88 20.68 -2.33 -3.54
CA HIS A 88 20.67 -1.18 -2.64
C HIS A 88 20.13 0.05 -3.37
N LEU A 89 19.18 0.77 -2.77
CA LEU A 89 18.49 1.93 -3.35
C LEU A 89 18.87 3.18 -2.54
N GLY A 90 20.14 3.57 -2.62
CA GLY A 90 20.71 4.66 -1.83
C GLY A 90 20.18 6.04 -2.24
N ARG A 91 19.84 6.23 -3.52
CA ARG A 91 19.37 7.51 -4.06
C ARG A 91 17.88 7.47 -4.36
N LEU A 92 17.20 8.60 -4.13
CA LEU A 92 15.79 8.77 -4.47
C LEU A 92 15.48 8.41 -5.93
N GLY A 93 16.36 8.76 -6.87
CA GLY A 93 16.18 8.42 -8.29
C GLY A 93 16.11 6.92 -8.55
N GLU A 94 16.93 6.13 -7.86
CA GLU A 94 16.95 4.66 -8.00
C GLU A 94 15.64 4.06 -7.47
N LEU A 95 15.15 4.56 -6.34
CA LEU A 95 13.87 4.15 -5.78
C LEU A 95 12.70 4.48 -6.73
N VAL A 96 12.71 5.68 -7.31
CA VAL A 96 11.72 6.11 -8.31
C VAL A 96 11.75 5.23 -9.56
N GLU A 97 12.93 4.89 -10.06
CA GLU A 97 13.09 4.00 -11.22
C GLU A 97 12.51 2.61 -10.96
N VAL A 98 12.79 2.02 -9.80
CA VAL A 98 12.22 0.73 -9.41
C VAL A 98 10.69 0.82 -9.31
N ALA A 99 10.16 1.82 -8.59
CA ALA A 99 8.72 1.99 -8.44
C ALA A 99 8.02 2.21 -9.80
N ARG A 100 8.61 2.98 -10.71
CA ARG A 100 8.13 3.13 -12.09
C ARG A 100 8.14 1.82 -12.86
N SER A 101 9.20 1.01 -12.72
CA SER A 101 9.27 -0.31 -13.36
C SER A 101 8.15 -1.23 -12.87
N LEU A 102 7.86 -1.23 -11.56
CA LEU A 102 6.75 -2.00 -10.99
C LEU A 102 5.39 -1.56 -11.54
N VAL A 103 5.13 -0.25 -11.61
CA VAL A 103 3.89 0.29 -12.22
C VAL A 103 3.80 -0.06 -13.71
N LYS A 104 4.91 -0.03 -14.44
CA LYS A 104 4.92 -0.35 -15.87
C LYS A 104 4.60 -1.83 -16.12
N ARG A 105 5.10 -2.73 -15.28
CA ARG A 105 5.08 -4.18 -15.52
C ARG A 105 3.92 -4.92 -14.83
N TYR A 106 3.55 -4.48 -13.62
CA TYR A 106 2.72 -5.30 -12.74
C TYR A 106 1.48 -4.58 -12.22
N VAL A 107 1.60 -3.34 -11.74
CA VAL A 107 0.54 -2.71 -10.91
C VAL A 107 0.16 -1.33 -11.41
N LYS A 108 -0.91 -0.72 -10.87
CA LYS A 108 -1.34 0.63 -11.29
C LYS A 108 -0.81 1.73 -10.37
N LEU A 109 -0.52 1.39 -9.12
CA LEU A 109 -0.10 2.30 -8.06
C LEU A 109 0.96 1.62 -7.19
N VAL A 110 2.07 2.31 -6.93
CA VAL A 110 3.04 1.91 -5.91
C VAL A 110 3.15 3.04 -4.91
N VAL A 111 2.99 2.71 -3.64
CA VAL A 111 3.20 3.60 -2.51
C VAL A 111 4.38 3.06 -1.72
N VAL A 112 5.52 3.74 -1.77
CA VAL A 112 6.67 3.35 -0.98
C VAL A 112 6.70 4.19 0.28
N SER A 113 6.59 3.52 1.42
CA SER A 113 6.86 4.14 2.73
C SER A 113 8.36 4.06 3.03
N GLY A 114 9.01 5.12 3.50
CA GLY A 114 10.41 4.97 3.97
C GLY A 114 11.26 6.22 3.96
N GLY A 115 12.22 6.25 4.89
CA GLY A 115 13.13 7.37 5.13
C GLY A 115 12.61 8.36 6.19
N LYS A 116 13.08 9.62 6.14
CA LYS A 116 12.84 10.74 7.08
C LYS A 116 11.37 11.20 7.19
N GLY A 117 10.41 10.26 7.17
CA GLY A 117 8.97 10.49 7.17
C GLY A 117 8.34 10.61 5.78
N GLU A 118 9.11 10.67 4.69
CA GLU A 118 8.52 10.85 3.35
C GLU A 118 7.82 9.60 2.80
N VAL A 119 6.81 9.81 1.95
CA VAL A 119 6.11 8.75 1.21
C VAL A 119 6.21 9.03 -0.28
N LEU A 120 6.70 8.05 -1.04
CA LEU A 120 6.80 8.13 -2.50
C LEU A 120 5.56 7.46 -3.11
N VAL A 121 4.90 8.14 -4.05
CA VAL A 121 3.74 7.59 -4.76
C VAL A 121 3.98 7.66 -6.25
N VAL A 122 3.80 6.52 -6.93
CA VAL A 122 3.93 6.40 -8.38
C VAL A 122 2.64 5.85 -8.97
N LYS A 123 2.03 6.59 -9.89
CA LYS A 123 0.80 6.20 -10.61
C LYS A 123 0.86 6.70 -12.05
N LYS A 124 0.67 5.82 -13.03
CA LYS A 124 0.67 6.17 -14.47
C LYS A 124 1.88 7.02 -14.93
N GLY A 125 3.06 6.84 -14.31
CA GLY A 125 4.28 7.58 -14.62
C GLY A 125 4.46 8.90 -13.86
N GLU A 126 3.38 9.44 -13.27
CA GLU A 126 3.45 10.54 -12.32
C GLU A 126 4.09 10.05 -11.02
N VAL A 127 4.95 10.90 -10.46
CA VAL A 127 5.68 10.63 -9.24
C VAL A 127 5.53 11.83 -8.31
N ILE A 128 4.96 11.59 -7.13
CA ILE A 128 4.89 12.58 -6.07
C ILE A 128 5.56 12.05 -4.81
N ILE A 129 6.16 12.96 -4.07
CA ILE A 129 6.78 12.68 -2.77
C ILE A 129 6.08 13.55 -1.76
N LEU A 130 5.54 12.90 -0.73
CA LEU A 130 4.77 13.55 0.32
C LEU A 130 5.60 13.62 1.59
N THR A 131 5.50 14.75 2.29
CA THR A 131 6.06 14.95 3.62
C THR A 131 4.88 15.07 4.60
N PRO A 132 4.75 14.17 5.58
CA PRO A 132 3.71 14.25 6.58
C PRO A 132 3.87 15.53 7.43
N PRO A 133 2.78 16.04 8.02
CA PRO A 133 2.87 17.10 9.01
C PRO A 133 3.69 16.65 10.22
N SER A 134 4.39 17.60 10.85
CA SER A 134 5.06 17.35 12.12
C SER A 134 4.02 17.11 13.22
N ILE A 135 4.14 15.98 13.89
CA ILE A 135 3.23 15.53 14.94
C ILE A 135 4.01 14.90 16.10
N LYS A 136 3.39 14.79 17.27
CA LYS A 136 3.99 14.07 18.40
C LYS A 136 3.75 12.57 18.22
N THR A 137 4.79 11.81 17.94
CA THR A 137 4.72 10.35 17.84
C THR A 137 4.59 9.72 19.22
N LEU A 138 3.50 8.99 19.46
CA LEU A 138 3.31 8.16 20.65
C LEU A 138 3.57 6.68 20.35
N ASN A 139 2.99 6.16 19.26
CA ASN A 139 3.13 4.75 18.88
C ASN A 139 3.22 4.58 17.36
N PRO A 140 4.35 4.12 16.80
CA PRO A 140 4.49 3.97 15.34
C PRO A 140 3.72 2.76 14.78
N VAL A 141 3.24 1.86 15.64
CA VAL A 141 2.60 0.62 15.20
C VAL A 141 1.23 0.89 14.60
N GLY A 142 0.97 0.36 13.39
CA GLY A 142 -0.30 0.56 12.66
C GLY A 142 -0.29 1.73 11.67
N ALA A 143 0.80 2.51 11.61
CA ALA A 143 0.94 3.60 10.64
C ALA A 143 0.80 3.14 9.19
N GLY A 144 1.37 1.97 8.86
CA GLY A 144 1.25 1.34 7.55
C GLY A 144 -0.19 0.96 7.22
N ASP A 145 -0.86 0.26 8.14
CA ASP A 145 -2.27 -0.13 7.97
C ASP A 145 -3.19 1.08 7.77
N ALA A 146 -2.99 2.13 8.58
CA ALA A 146 -3.73 3.37 8.48
C ALA A 146 -3.45 4.10 7.15
N LEU A 147 -2.20 4.09 6.68
CA LEU A 147 -1.83 4.61 5.37
C LEU A 147 -2.58 3.85 4.26
N VAL A 148 -2.56 2.51 4.28
CA VAL A 148 -3.28 1.68 3.31
C VAL A 148 -4.77 1.98 3.33
N ALA A 149 -5.37 2.12 4.51
CA ALA A 149 -6.78 2.47 4.67
C ALA A 149 -7.10 3.85 4.06
N GLY A 150 -6.28 4.87 4.30
CA GLY A 150 -6.47 6.19 3.71
C GLY A 150 -6.39 6.18 2.18
N PHE A 151 -5.45 5.42 1.61
CA PHE A 151 -5.40 5.21 0.15
C PHE A 151 -6.64 4.48 -0.37
N ALA A 152 -7.12 3.45 0.34
CA ALA A 152 -8.34 2.74 -0.03
C ALA A 152 -9.56 3.67 -0.08
N VAL A 153 -9.70 4.56 0.91
CA VAL A 153 -10.76 5.59 0.94
C VAL A 153 -10.60 6.57 -0.24
N GLY A 154 -9.40 7.07 -0.50
CA GLY A 154 -9.15 7.98 -1.63
C GLY A 154 -9.45 7.35 -3.00
N LEU A 155 -9.15 6.06 -3.15
CA LEU A 155 -9.47 5.25 -4.33
C LEU A 155 -10.99 5.05 -4.48
N LEU A 156 -11.70 4.74 -3.41
CA LEU A 156 -13.17 4.61 -3.40
C LEU A 156 -13.86 5.92 -3.78
N ARG A 157 -13.35 7.04 -3.28
CA ARG A 157 -13.89 8.38 -3.56
C ARG A 157 -13.56 8.88 -4.98
N GLY A 158 -12.67 8.22 -5.71
CA GLY A 158 -12.26 8.64 -7.05
C GLY A 158 -11.48 9.96 -7.07
N THR A 159 -10.80 10.28 -5.98
CA THR A 159 -10.05 11.55 -5.82
C THR A 159 -8.80 11.62 -6.71
N GLY A 160 -8.25 12.84 -6.86
CA GLY A 160 -6.97 13.07 -7.53
C GLY A 160 -5.79 12.38 -6.83
N LEU A 161 -4.64 12.28 -7.51
CA LEU A 161 -3.46 11.59 -6.98
C LEU A 161 -2.96 12.22 -5.67
N GLU A 162 -2.90 13.55 -5.65
CA GLU A 162 -2.45 14.34 -4.50
C GLU A 162 -3.39 14.21 -3.32
N GLU A 163 -4.69 14.31 -3.55
CA GLU A 163 -5.70 14.21 -2.49
C GLU A 163 -5.73 12.79 -1.89
N MET A 164 -5.75 11.76 -2.73
CA MET A 164 -5.68 10.36 -2.32
C MET A 164 -4.41 10.09 -1.49
N ALA A 165 -3.26 10.59 -1.95
CA ALA A 165 -2.00 10.36 -1.27
C ALA A 165 -1.89 11.14 0.04
N SER A 166 -2.36 12.39 0.08
CA SER A 166 -2.42 13.19 1.30
C SER A 166 -3.33 12.56 2.34
N LEU A 167 -4.46 11.97 1.93
CA LEU A 167 -5.34 11.23 2.83
C LEU A 167 -4.66 10.00 3.44
N GLY A 168 -3.94 9.21 2.63
CA GLY A 168 -3.14 8.08 3.10
C GLY A 168 -2.05 8.49 4.10
N VAL A 169 -1.26 9.50 3.75
CA VAL A 169 -0.19 10.01 4.63
C VAL A 169 -0.76 10.58 5.93
N ALA A 170 -1.86 11.31 5.86
CA ALA A 170 -2.52 11.86 7.04
C ALA A 170 -3.12 10.78 7.96
N ALA A 171 -3.68 9.70 7.40
CA ALA A 171 -4.16 8.57 8.17
C ALA A 171 -3.01 7.87 8.92
N GLY A 172 -1.89 7.64 8.23
CA GLY A 172 -0.66 7.13 8.86
C GLY A 172 -0.16 8.05 9.99
N ALA A 173 -0.12 9.36 9.76
CA ALA A 173 0.28 10.34 10.77
C ALA A 173 -0.68 10.36 11.97
N ALA A 174 -1.99 10.45 11.75
CA ALA A 174 -2.99 10.42 12.82
C ALA A 174 -2.89 9.15 13.67
N SER A 175 -2.56 8.01 13.04
CA SER A 175 -2.40 6.74 13.75
C SER A 175 -1.24 6.73 14.72
N VAL A 176 -0.19 7.50 14.48
CA VAL A 176 0.97 7.51 15.39
C VAL A 176 0.89 8.57 16.48
N GLU A 177 -0.02 9.56 16.34
CA GLU A 177 -0.37 10.50 17.42
C GLU A 177 -1.12 9.83 18.57
N LYS A 178 -1.78 8.69 18.30
CA LYS A 178 -2.59 7.95 19.26
C LYS A 178 -1.95 6.62 19.64
N GLY A 179 -2.35 6.09 20.79
CA GLY A 179 -2.13 4.67 21.12
C GLY A 179 -3.10 3.76 20.35
N ARG A 180 -2.89 2.44 20.40
CA ARG A 180 -3.72 1.42 19.71
C ARG A 180 -5.18 1.35 20.18
N GLU A 181 -5.49 1.95 21.32
CA GLU A 181 -6.74 1.71 22.05
C GLU A 181 -7.89 2.63 21.59
N GLU A 182 -7.58 3.72 20.89
CA GLU A 182 -8.58 4.67 20.42
C GLU A 182 -8.76 4.62 18.90
N ALA A 183 -10.02 4.70 18.46
CA ALA A 183 -10.33 4.90 17.06
C ALA A 183 -9.72 6.21 16.52
N LEU A 184 -9.28 6.16 15.27
CA LEU A 184 -8.82 7.34 14.53
C LEU A 184 -10.01 8.27 14.27
N SER A 185 -9.82 9.56 14.50
CA SER A 185 -10.81 10.58 14.15
C SER A 185 -10.68 10.94 12.67
N LEU A 186 -11.77 10.77 11.90
CA LEU A 186 -11.81 11.20 10.50
C LEU A 186 -11.53 12.70 10.38
N GLU A 187 -12.10 13.52 11.28
CA GLU A 187 -11.87 14.96 11.31
C GLU A 187 -10.37 15.28 11.48
N ARG A 188 -9.68 14.56 12.37
CA ARG A 188 -8.22 14.73 12.56
C ARG A 188 -7.44 14.34 11.31
N ILE A 189 -7.81 13.23 10.66
CA ILE A 189 -7.19 12.81 9.40
C ILE A 189 -7.37 13.88 8.33
N GLU A 190 -8.56 14.45 8.18
CA GLU A 190 -8.86 15.49 7.20
C GLU A 190 -8.12 16.82 7.51
N GLU A 191 -7.97 17.17 8.79
CA GLU A 191 -7.15 18.30 9.24
C GLU A 191 -5.67 18.09 8.87
N LEU A 192 -5.12 16.90 9.13
CA LEU A 192 -3.74 16.57 8.80
C LEU A 192 -3.51 16.50 7.29
N ALA A 193 -4.48 16.00 6.51
CA ALA A 193 -4.39 15.90 5.05
C ALA A 193 -4.17 17.28 4.40
N LYS A 194 -4.80 18.34 4.94
CA LYS A 194 -4.59 19.73 4.50
C LYS A 194 -3.17 20.25 4.79
N LYS A 195 -2.47 19.62 5.73
CA LYS A 195 -1.10 19.99 6.14
C LYS A 195 -0.02 19.10 5.50
N VAL A 196 -0.40 18.03 4.80
CA VAL A 196 0.54 17.21 4.03
C VAL A 196 1.11 18.05 2.90
N ARG A 197 2.44 18.18 2.87
CA ARG A 197 3.13 18.82 1.74
C ARG A 197 3.46 17.75 0.72
N TYR A 198 3.42 18.08 -0.56
CA TYR A 198 3.90 17.21 -1.61
C TYR A 198 4.71 17.98 -2.64
N ARG A 199 5.59 17.25 -3.34
CA ARG A 199 6.33 17.75 -4.50
C ARG A 199 6.30 16.72 -5.61
N ARG A 200 6.19 17.19 -6.85
CA ARG A 200 6.36 16.33 -8.03
C ARG A 200 7.84 16.03 -8.23
N TYR A 201 8.16 14.77 -8.52
CA TYR A 201 9.52 14.39 -8.87
C TYR A 201 9.74 14.55 -10.38
N SER A 202 10.60 15.49 -10.73
CA SER A 202 11.14 15.61 -12.08
C SER A 202 12.59 15.11 -12.07
N PRO A 203 12.97 14.16 -12.95
CA PRO A 203 14.37 13.83 -13.11
C PRO A 203 15.10 15.12 -13.53
N ARG A 204 16.15 15.51 -12.81
CA ARG A 204 17.02 16.59 -13.30
C ARG A 204 17.58 16.12 -14.63
N VAL A 205 17.25 16.82 -15.71
CA VAL A 205 17.96 16.68 -16.98
C VAL A 205 19.35 17.24 -16.69
N SER A 206 20.32 16.34 -16.52
CA SER A 206 21.74 16.67 -16.58
C SER A 206 22.15 16.87 -18.03
#